data_AF-A0A6L7UUC9-F1
#
_entry.id   AF-A0A6L7UUC9-F1
#
_cell.length_a   1.000
_cell.length_b   1.000
_cell.length_c   1.000
_cell.angle_alpha   90.00
_cell.angle_beta   90.00
_cell.angle_gamma   90.00
#
_symmetry.space_group_name_H-M   'P 1'
#
loop_
_entity.id
_entity.type
_entity.pdbx_description
1 polymer ?
#
loop_
_entity_poly.entity_id
_entity_poly.type
_entity_poly.pdbx_seq_one_letter_code
_entity_poly.pdbx_strand_id
1 'polypeptide(L)'
;MSELIPSIPLITGILLGLAIAVGAGYFVYGAVLYLNASADLVLRQRGRTAMRYAFAAFALALVAFGATDLLVDTGALPPASIDVQPLHLGR
;
A
#
# COMPACT_ATOMS: atom_id res chain seq x y z
N MET A 1 13.69 9.93 20.60
CA MET A 1 13.55 8.92 19.52
C MET A 1 12.56 7.80 19.86
N SER A 2 12.17 7.64 21.14
CA SER A 2 11.25 6.60 21.64
C SER A 2 9.76 6.82 21.36
N GLU A 3 9.32 8.04 21.02
CA GLU A 3 7.89 8.34 20.76
C GLU A 3 7.48 8.25 19.28
N LEU A 4 8.44 8.14 18.36
CA LEU A 4 8.20 8.08 16.91
C LEU A 4 7.84 6.67 16.43
N ILE A 5 8.26 5.63 17.14
CA ILE A 5 8.09 4.23 16.72
C ILE A 5 6.62 3.76 16.82
N PRO A 6 5.84 4.07 17.88
CA PRO A 6 4.42 3.65 17.93
C PRO A 6 3.51 4.47 16.99
N SER A 7 3.96 5.62 16.49
CA SER A 7 3.15 6.50 15.62
C SER A 7 3.20 6.11 14.14
N ILE A 8 4.28 5.46 13.67
CA ILE A 8 4.43 4.98 12.29
C ILE A 8 3.32 4.00 11.87
N PRO A 9 3.01 2.92 12.60
CA PRO A 9 1.95 1.98 12.18
C PRO A 9 0.57 2.64 12.15
N LEU A 10 0.30 3.58 13.05
CA LEU A 10 -0.97 4.32 13.10
C LEU A 10 -1.13 5.28 11.91
N ILE A 11 -0.08 6.05 11.58
CA ILE A 11 -0.08 6.94 10.41
C ILE A 11 -0.22 6.12 9.12
N THR A 12 0.52 5.03 9.02
CA THR A 12 0.51 4.13 7.86
C THR A 12 -0.89 3.52 7.66
N GLY A 13 -1.54 3.05 8.74
CA GLY A 13 -2.92 2.57 8.70
C GLY A 13 -3.96 3.61 8.25
N ILE A 14 -3.85 4.85 8.73
CA ILE A 14 -4.73 5.95 8.30
C ILE A 14 -4.54 6.26 6.81
N LEU A 15 -3.29 6.34 6.35
CA LEU A 15 -2.97 6.60 4.95
C LEU A 15 -3.49 5.49 4.03
N LEU A 16 -3.45 4.22 4.46
CA LEU A 16 -4.06 3.11 3.72
C LEU A 16 -5.56 3.28 3.60
N GLY A 17 -6.23 3.55 4.72
CA GLY A 17 -7.68 3.73 4.74
C GLY A 17 -8.11 4.84 3.80
N LEU A 18 -7.37 5.96 3.80
CA LEU A 18 -7.61 7.07 2.90
C LEU A 18 -7.38 6.69 1.43
N ALA A 19 -6.29 5.99 1.12
CA ALA A 19 -5.96 5.56 -0.24
C ALA A 19 -7.01 4.59 -0.81
N ILE A 20 -7.47 3.63 0.00
CA ILE A 20 -8.55 2.70 -0.37
C ILE A 20 -9.85 3.46 -0.60
N ALA A 21 -10.22 4.38 0.29
CA ALA A 21 -11.44 5.17 0.17
C ALA A 21 -11.45 6.04 -1.10
N VAL A 22 -10.33 6.74 -1.38
CA VAL A 22 -10.18 7.57 -2.59
C VAL A 22 -10.19 6.69 -3.85
N GLY A 23 -9.49 5.56 -3.84
CA GLY A 23 -9.45 4.62 -4.96
C GLY A 23 -10.82 4.04 -5.28
N ALA A 24 -11.57 3.61 -4.26
CA ALA A 24 -12.94 3.13 -4.40
C ALA A 24 -13.87 4.23 -4.93
N GLY A 25 -13.75 5.46 -4.44
CA GLY A 25 -14.52 6.61 -4.94
C GLY A 25 -14.28 6.89 -6.42
N TYR A 26 -13.02 6.89 -6.86
CA TYR A 26 -12.66 7.07 -8.27
C TYR A 26 -13.14 5.92 -9.16
N PHE A 27 -13.11 4.69 -8.64
CA PHE A 27 -13.63 3.52 -9.34
C PHE A 27 -15.15 3.62 -9.55
N VAL A 28 -15.90 3.97 -8.50
CA VAL A 28 -17.36 4.16 -8.57
C VAL A 28 -17.70 5.31 -9.52
N TYR A 29 -16.97 6.43 -9.45
CA TYR A 29 -17.15 7.55 -10.40
C TYR A 29 -16.94 7.11 -11.85
N GLY A 30 -15.85 6.37 -12.14
CA GLY A 30 -15.60 5.81 -13.46
C GLY A 30 -16.70 4.84 -13.92
N ALA A 31 -17.25 4.04 -13.00
CA ALA A 31 -18.36 3.13 -13.27
C ALA A 31 -19.65 3.83 -13.63
N VAL A 32 -20.03 4.85 -12.86
CA VAL A 32 -21.20 5.69 -13.13
C VAL A 32 -21.06 6.37 -14.49
N LEU A 33 -19.88 6.93 -14.79
CA LEU A 33 -19.64 7.58 -16.08
C LEU A 33 -19.75 6.60 -17.25
N TYR A 34 -19.23 5.39 -17.09
CA TYR A 34 -19.27 4.35 -18.13
C TYR A 34 -20.69 3.82 -18.39
N LEU A 35 -21.47 3.60 -17.33
CA LEU A 35 -22.85 3.10 -17.41
C LEU A 35 -23.80 4.15 -18.00
N ASN A 36 -23.62 5.43 -17.66
CA ASN A 36 -24.45 6.53 -18.19
C ASN A 36 -24.10 6.94 -19.62
N ALA A 37 -23.00 6.45 -20.19
CA ALA A 37 -22.54 6.82 -21.52
C ALA A 37 -23.22 6.04 -22.66
N SER A 38 -24.52 5.76 -22.54
CA SER A 38 -25.26 4.87 -23.45
C SER A 38 -25.28 5.33 -24.92
N ALA A 39 -25.09 6.62 -25.21
CA ALA A 39 -25.05 7.17 -26.57
C ALA A 39 -23.75 7.91 -26.96
N ASP A 40 -22.88 8.22 -26.00
CA ASP A 40 -21.69 9.04 -26.25
C ASP A 40 -20.38 8.22 -26.13
N LEU A 41 -19.75 7.97 -27.27
CA LEU A 41 -18.48 7.24 -27.38
C LEU A 41 -17.35 7.91 -26.58
N VAL A 42 -17.37 9.24 -26.45
CA VAL A 42 -16.34 10.00 -25.72
C VAL A 42 -16.47 9.75 -24.23
N LEU A 43 -17.70 9.74 -23.68
CA LEU A 43 -17.91 9.42 -22.27
C LEU A 43 -17.59 7.94 -21.97
N ARG A 44 -17.90 7.00 -22.87
CA ARG A 44 -17.54 5.59 -22.70
C ARG A 44 -16.03 5.39 -22.65
N GLN A 45 -15.27 6.09 -23.48
CA GLN A 45 -13.81 6.02 -23.46
C GLN A 45 -13.26 6.63 -22.17
N ARG A 46 -13.75 7.80 -21.75
CA ARG A 46 -13.34 8.44 -20.49
C ARG A 46 -13.64 7.57 -19.26
N GLY A 47 -14.84 6.99 -19.17
CA GLY A 47 -15.21 6.09 -18.07
C GLY A 47 -14.32 4.84 -18.00
N ARG A 48 -14.02 4.24 -19.15
CA ARG A 48 -13.13 3.07 -19.24
C ARG A 48 -11.68 3.40 -18.87
N THR A 49 -11.19 4.56 -19.28
CA THR A 49 -9.87 5.05 -18.91
C THR A 49 -9.80 5.35 -17.41
N ALA A 50 -10.83 6.00 -16.84
CA ALA A 50 -10.92 6.26 -15.41
C ALA A 50 -10.94 4.97 -14.59
N MET A 51 -11.69 3.94 -15.01
CA MET A 51 -11.67 2.61 -14.37
C MET A 51 -10.28 1.97 -14.40
N ARG A 52 -9.57 2.04 -15.53
CA ARG A 52 -8.20 1.48 -15.66
C ARG A 52 -7.21 2.20 -14.76
N TYR A 53 -7.27 3.53 -14.71
CA TYR A 53 -6.43 4.32 -13.81
C TYR A 53 -6.75 4.03 -12.34
N ALA A 54 -8.02 3.89 -11.98
CA ALA A 54 -8.42 3.50 -10.63
C ALA A 54 -7.84 2.13 -10.25
N PHE A 55 -7.91 1.15 -11.16
CA PHE A 55 -7.36 -0.18 -10.93
C PHE A 55 -5.83 -0.17 -10.82
N ALA A 56 -5.15 0.56 -11.71
CA ALA A 56 -3.69 0.70 -11.68
C ALA A 56 -3.21 1.41 -10.41
N ALA A 57 -3.90 2.47 -9.99
CA ALA A 57 -3.62 3.17 -8.74
C ALA A 57 -3.82 2.26 -7.52
N PHE A 58 -4.87 1.43 -7.53
CA PHE A 58 -5.12 0.47 -6.45
C PHE A 58 -4.02 -0.59 -6.35
N ALA A 59 -3.58 -1.13 -7.49
CA ALA A 59 -2.46 -2.08 -7.53
C ALA A 59 -1.16 -1.45 -7.01
N LEU A 60 -0.85 -0.21 -7.41
CA LEU A 60 0.32 0.52 -6.91
C LEU A 60 0.23 0.79 -5.39
N ALA A 61 -0.96 1.15 -4.89
CA ALA A 61 -1.17 1.35 -3.46
C ALA A 61 -0.93 0.06 -2.67
N LEU A 62 -1.40 -1.09 -3.15
CA LEU A 62 -1.14 -2.39 -2.51
C LEU A 62 0.35 -2.74 -2.47
N VAL A 63 1.08 -2.51 -3.58
CA VAL A 63 2.53 -2.77 -3.65
C VAL A 63 3.30 -1.86 -2.69
N ALA A 64 2.99 -0.56 -2.69
CA ALA A 64 3.63 0.39 -1.78
C ALA A 64 3.37 0.02 -0.32
N PHE A 65 2.16 -0.41 0.00
CA PHE A 65 1.80 -0.76 1.37
C PHE A 65 2.46 -2.05 1.84
N GLY A 66 2.42 -3.12 1.02
CA GLY A 66 3.12 -4.37 1.33
C GLY A 66 4.63 -4.16 1.51
N ALA A 67 5.24 -3.25 0.75
CA ALA A 67 6.64 -2.88 0.94
C ALA A 67 6.89 -2.15 2.27
N THR A 68 5.94 -1.31 2.70
CA THR A 68 6.06 -0.58 3.98
C THR A 68 5.93 -1.53 5.17
N ASP A 69 5.00 -2.49 5.10
CA ASP A 69 4.78 -3.52 6.12
C ASP A 69 6.04 -4.39 6.32
N LEU A 70 6.64 -4.85 5.21
CA LEU A 70 7.92 -5.55 5.21
C LEU A 70 9.06 -4.74 5.83
N LEU A 71 9.13 -3.42 5.60
CA LEU A 71 10.15 -2.56 6.20
C LEU A 71 9.96 -2.40 7.71
N VAL A 72 8.71 -2.30 8.18
CA VAL A 72 8.39 -2.22 9.61
C VAL A 72 8.79 -3.52 10.30
N ASP A 73 8.42 -4.67 9.73
CA ASP A 73 8.75 -5.98 10.29
C ASP A 73 10.27 -6.23 10.33
N THR A 74 10.99 -5.87 9.27
CA THR A 74 12.46 -6.01 9.25
C THR A 74 13.18 -5.05 10.19
N GLY A 75 12.67 -3.84 10.39
CA GLY A 75 13.20 -2.89 11.38
C GLY A 75 12.88 -3.27 12.83
N ALA A 76 11.87 -4.13 13.05
CA ALA A 76 11.50 -4.64 14.37
C ALA A 76 12.31 -5.90 14.78
N LEU A 77 13.09 -6.48 13.87
CA LEU A 77 13.97 -7.59 14.19
C LEU A 77 15.11 -7.09 15.10
N PRO A 78 15.32 -7.69 16.29
CA PRO A 78 16.45 -7.34 17.13
C PRO A 78 17.75 -7.57 16.34
N PRO A 79 18.78 -6.71 16.51
CA PRO A 79 20.05 -6.90 15.82
C PRO A 79 20.55 -8.30 16.12
N ALA A 80 20.85 -9.07 15.07
CA ALA A 80 21.36 -10.42 15.20
C ALA A 80 22.64 -10.38 16.05
N SER A 81 22.52 -10.76 17.32
CA SER A 81 23.67 -10.95 18.18
C SER A 81 24.38 -12.19 17.67
N ILE A 82 25.54 -12.00 17.05
CA ILE A 82 26.46 -13.09 16.77
C ILE A 82 26.96 -13.56 18.15
N ASP A 83 26.33 -14.60 18.68
CA ASP A 83 26.87 -15.31 19.84
C ASP A 83 28.16 -15.98 19.37
N VAL A 84 29.29 -15.30 19.62
CA VAL A 84 30.62 -15.86 19.42
C VAL A 84 30.80 -16.91 20.51
N GLN A 85 30.34 -18.12 20.23
CA GLN A 85 30.56 -19.27 21.08
C GLN A 85 32.08 -19.43 21.23
N PRO A 86 32.65 -19.27 22.44
CA PRO A 86 34.09 -19.35 22.61
C PRO A 86 34.52 -20.76 22.22
N LEU A 87 35.29 -20.84 21.14
CA LEU A 87 35.88 -22.07 20.64
C LEU A 87 36.63 -22.71 21.82
N HIS A 88 36.07 -23.78 22.38
CA HIS A 88 36.77 -24.63 23.34
C HIS A 88 37.93 -25.27 22.57
N LEU A 89 39.07 -24.58 22.55
CA LEU A 89 40.37 -25.12 22.19
C LEU A 89 40.74 -26.11 23.30
N GLY A 90 40.17 -27.30 23.17
CA GLY A 90 40.53 -28.46 23.97
C GLY A 90 41.88 -28.99 23.52
N ARG A 91 42.87 -28.78 24.40
CA ARG A 91 44.21 -29.38 24.47
C ARG A 91 45.32 -28.74 23.65
#